data_AF-A0A927UWN2-F1
#
_entry.id   AF-A0A927UWN2-F1
#
_cell.length_a   1.000
_cell.length_b   1.000
_cell.length_c   1.000
_cell.angle_alpha   90.00
_cell.angle_beta   90.00
_cell.angle_gamma   90.00
#
_symmetry.space_group_name_H-M   'P 1'
#
loop_
_entity.id
_entity.type
_entity.pdbx_description
1 polymer ?
#
loop_
_entity_poly.entity_id
_entity_poly.type
_entity_poly.pdbx_seq_one_letter_code
_entity_poly.pdbx_strand_id
1 'polypeptide(L)'
;MKRILTLLTLVVMMGACYIFNTNNIQAASKKTKAMNAYKEFLAAETIEWDGSEYDASELEFLTADIDGDKVPELVISYYATEKIYTYKNNKVKHVLQGDFAIYPKEHIVTNSKLDDDGLKLDFYKITKGKAKKFAACAMYYEKGKKKFSYKINGKKVSVNKFDKKIKTTKALKMKFYSNTAAKREKVLK
;
A
#
# COMPACT_ATOMS: atom_id res chain seq x y z
N MET A 1 -49.93 -47.32 31.33
CA MET A 1 -49.71 -46.64 30.03
C MET A 1 -50.06 -45.14 30.07
N LYS A 2 -49.56 -44.37 31.06
CA LYS A 2 -49.70 -42.90 31.10
C LYS A 2 -48.40 -42.14 31.39
N ARG A 3 -47.28 -42.86 31.58
CA ARG A 3 -45.96 -42.26 31.84
C ARG A 3 -44.97 -42.39 30.67
N ILE A 4 -45.29 -43.20 29.66
CA ILE A 4 -44.50 -43.34 28.43
C ILE A 4 -44.91 -42.30 27.37
N LEU A 5 -46.14 -41.77 27.45
CA LEU A 5 -46.65 -40.78 26.49
C LEU A 5 -46.23 -39.33 26.81
N THR A 6 -45.73 -39.05 28.03
CA THR A 6 -45.29 -37.69 28.42
C THR A 6 -43.82 -37.43 28.09
N LEU A 7 -43.03 -38.47 27.83
CA LEU A 7 -41.60 -38.35 27.48
C LEU A 7 -41.35 -38.15 25.97
N LEU A 8 -42.35 -38.44 25.13
CA LEU A 8 -42.25 -38.26 23.67
C LEU A 8 -42.63 -36.84 23.20
N THR A 9 -43.32 -36.05 24.02
CA THR A 9 -43.64 -34.65 23.70
C THR A 9 -42.56 -33.64 24.11
N LEU A 10 -41.63 -34.01 25.00
CA LEU A 10 -40.56 -33.10 25.44
C LEU A 10 -39.32 -33.10 24.52
N VAL A 11 -39.10 -34.19 23.77
CA VAL A 11 -37.93 -34.32 22.86
C VAL A 11 -38.18 -33.62 21.52
N VAL A 12 -39.44 -33.36 21.16
CA VAL A 12 -39.80 -32.64 19.91
C VAL A 12 -39.72 -31.12 20.06
N MET A 13 -39.70 -30.57 21.29
CA MET A 13 -39.73 -29.12 21.52
C MET A 13 -38.35 -28.44 21.70
N MET A 14 -37.27 -29.21 21.87
CA MET A 14 -35.89 -28.67 21.88
C MET A 14 -35.20 -28.69 20.51
N GLY A 15 -35.84 -29.27 19.49
CA GLY A 15 -35.30 -29.39 18.13
C GLY A 15 -35.55 -28.19 17.20
N ALA A 16 -36.17 -27.10 17.67
CA ALA A 16 -36.70 -26.04 16.80
C ALA A 16 -36.06 -24.64 17.00
N CYS A 17 -34.89 -24.54 17.63
CA CYS A 17 -34.14 -23.27 17.73
C CYS A 17 -32.67 -23.40 17.29
N TYR A 18 -32.42 -24.06 16.16
CA TYR A 18 -31.21 -23.81 15.37
C TYR A 18 -31.61 -23.34 13.98
N ILE A 19 -32.33 -22.22 13.93
CA ILE A 19 -32.19 -21.32 12.80
C ILE A 19 -30.76 -20.79 12.92
N PHE A 20 -29.81 -21.47 12.29
CA PHE A 20 -28.60 -20.80 11.88
C PHE A 20 -29.08 -19.63 11.03
N ASN A 21 -29.06 -18.42 11.60
CA ASN A 21 -28.82 -17.25 10.81
C ASN A 21 -27.48 -17.50 10.14
N THR A 22 -27.49 -18.20 9.00
CA THR A 22 -26.50 -17.97 7.96
C THR A 22 -26.80 -16.56 7.48
N ASN A 23 -26.45 -15.58 8.31
CA ASN A 23 -25.91 -14.35 7.79
C ASN A 23 -24.91 -14.86 6.78
N ASN A 24 -25.20 -14.66 5.50
CA ASN A 24 -24.19 -14.71 4.48
C ASN A 24 -23.18 -13.65 4.95
N ILE A 25 -22.23 -14.04 5.81
CA ILE A 25 -21.07 -13.26 6.17
C ILE A 25 -20.31 -13.26 4.86
N GLN A 26 -20.75 -12.38 3.95
CA GLN A 26 -20.11 -12.15 2.69
C GLN A 26 -18.72 -11.73 3.06
N ALA A 27 -17.76 -12.63 2.85
CA ALA A 27 -16.39 -12.41 3.26
C ALA A 27 -15.97 -11.04 2.74
N ALA A 28 -15.59 -10.14 3.66
CA ALA A 28 -15.26 -8.78 3.31
C ALA A 28 -14.27 -8.77 2.14
N SER A 29 -14.50 -7.88 1.18
CA SER A 29 -13.64 -7.78 0.00
C SER A 29 -12.17 -7.60 0.41
N LYS A 30 -11.22 -8.00 -0.44
CA LYS A 30 -9.78 -7.78 -0.16
C LYS A 30 -9.48 -6.30 0.12
N LYS A 31 -10.16 -5.39 -0.61
CA LYS A 31 -10.08 -3.95 -0.38
C LYS A 31 -10.55 -3.57 1.02
N THR A 32 -11.74 -4.03 1.44
CA THR A 32 -12.27 -3.73 2.78
C THR A 32 -11.35 -4.24 3.88
N LYS A 33 -10.80 -5.45 3.72
CA LYS A 33 -9.83 -6.00 4.67
C LYS A 33 -8.56 -5.17 4.76
N ALA A 34 -8.05 -4.69 3.62
CA ALA A 34 -6.89 -3.81 3.56
C ALA A 34 -7.17 -2.47 4.25
N MET A 35 -8.30 -1.82 3.95
CA MET A 35 -8.67 -0.53 4.55
C MET A 35 -8.80 -0.64 6.07
N ASN A 36 -9.43 -1.71 6.58
CA ASN A 36 -9.53 -1.94 8.03
C ASN A 36 -8.15 -2.18 8.65
N ALA A 37 -7.30 -2.98 8.03
CA ALA A 37 -5.95 -3.21 8.52
C ALA A 37 -5.10 -1.92 8.52
N TYR A 38 -5.27 -1.05 7.54
CA TYR A 38 -4.62 0.26 7.53
C TYR A 38 -5.15 1.20 8.61
N LYS A 39 -6.46 1.18 8.89
CA LYS A 39 -7.04 1.93 10.02
C LYS A 39 -6.42 1.51 11.33
N GLU A 40 -6.34 0.20 11.58
CA GLU A 40 -5.75 -0.37 12.79
C GLU A 40 -4.26 -0.02 12.88
N PHE A 41 -3.52 -0.19 11.79
CA PHE A 41 -2.10 0.17 11.72
C PHE A 41 -1.84 1.65 12.04
N LEU A 42 -2.63 2.56 11.46
CA LEU A 42 -2.53 4.00 11.71
C LEU A 42 -3.13 4.43 13.06
N ALA A 43 -3.85 3.56 13.76
CA ALA A 43 -4.40 3.84 15.09
C ALA A 43 -3.46 3.45 16.24
N ALA A 44 -2.31 2.83 15.93
CA ALA A 44 -1.26 2.59 16.91
C ALA A 44 -0.79 3.90 17.56
N GLU A 45 -0.24 3.82 18.77
CA GLU A 45 0.38 4.98 19.44
C GLU A 45 1.61 5.44 18.67
N THR A 46 2.50 4.50 18.33
CA THR A 46 3.72 4.73 17.57
C THR A 46 3.80 3.87 16.32
N ILE A 47 4.58 4.33 15.33
CA ILE A 47 4.92 3.60 14.11
C ILE A 47 6.44 3.63 13.93
N GLU A 48 7.02 2.48 13.59
CA GLU A 48 8.45 2.35 13.31
C GLU A 48 8.85 3.05 11.99
N TRP A 49 9.85 3.92 12.10
CA TRP A 49 10.44 4.68 11.00
C TRP A 49 11.95 4.72 11.14
N ASP A 50 12.66 4.11 10.19
CA ASP A 50 14.13 4.07 10.14
C ASP A 50 14.80 3.63 11.45
N GLY A 51 14.20 2.63 12.12
CA GLY A 51 14.74 2.08 13.36
C GLY A 51 14.39 2.87 14.63
N SER A 52 13.59 3.93 14.51
CA SER A 52 13.03 4.70 15.63
C SER A 52 11.50 4.58 15.66
N GLU A 53 10.89 4.88 16.79
CA GLU A 53 9.43 4.96 16.93
C GLU A 53 8.97 6.41 16.93
N TYR A 54 7.90 6.70 16.18
CA TYR A 54 7.32 8.03 16.08
C TYR A 54 5.83 7.98 16.38
N ASP A 55 5.33 9.03 17.04
CA ASP A 55 3.90 9.18 17.31
C ASP A 55 3.12 9.11 16.01
N ALA A 56 2.22 8.13 15.91
CA ALA A 56 1.46 7.90 14.68
C ALA A 56 0.62 9.13 14.30
N SER A 57 0.26 9.97 15.29
CA SER A 57 -0.52 11.20 15.10
C SER A 57 0.23 12.29 14.33
N GLU A 58 1.57 12.28 14.34
CA GLU A 58 2.41 13.21 13.58
C GLU A 58 2.52 12.83 12.10
N LEU A 59 2.14 11.61 11.75
CA LEU A 59 2.24 11.10 10.39
C LEU A 59 1.04 11.55 9.55
N GLU A 60 1.28 11.69 8.25
CA GLU A 60 0.21 11.89 7.29
C GLU A 60 0.08 10.68 6.37
N PHE A 61 -1.12 10.46 5.82
CA PHE A 61 -1.37 9.30 4.98
C PHE A 61 -2.24 9.60 3.76
N LEU A 62 -2.13 8.75 2.75
CA LEU A 62 -3.08 8.63 1.64
C LEU A 62 -3.16 7.17 1.20
N THR A 63 -4.13 6.85 0.35
CA THR A 63 -4.21 5.55 -0.32
C THR A 63 -4.30 5.72 -1.83
N ALA A 64 -3.64 4.86 -2.58
CA ALA A 64 -3.70 4.83 -4.04
C ALA A 64 -3.60 3.39 -4.54
N ASP A 65 -4.34 3.03 -5.59
CA ASP A 65 -4.14 1.77 -6.31
C ASP A 65 -2.90 1.92 -7.20
N ILE A 66 -1.74 1.50 -6.70
CA ILE A 66 -0.45 1.68 -7.36
C ILE A 66 -0.16 0.49 -8.27
N ASP A 67 -0.44 -0.73 -7.82
CA ASP A 67 -0.14 -1.94 -8.59
C ASP A 67 -1.27 -2.42 -9.53
N GLY A 68 -2.45 -1.81 -9.45
CA GLY A 68 -3.58 -2.05 -10.35
C GLY A 68 -4.47 -3.22 -9.94
N ASP A 69 -4.28 -3.81 -8.76
CA ASP A 69 -5.07 -4.94 -8.28
C ASP A 69 -6.42 -4.56 -7.63
N LYS A 70 -6.73 -3.25 -7.61
CA LYS A 70 -7.93 -2.65 -7.00
C LYS A 70 -7.97 -2.70 -5.47
N VAL A 71 -6.87 -3.08 -4.82
CA VAL A 71 -6.62 -2.97 -3.38
C VAL A 71 -5.58 -1.87 -3.18
N PRO A 72 -5.98 -0.64 -2.82
CA PRO A 72 -5.04 0.46 -2.69
C PRO A 72 -3.89 0.15 -1.72
N GLU A 73 -2.69 0.56 -2.09
CA GLU A 73 -1.57 0.72 -1.18
C GLU A 73 -1.81 1.91 -0.23
N LEU A 74 -1.26 1.80 0.97
CA LEU A 74 -1.16 2.88 1.94
C LEU A 74 0.17 3.59 1.74
N VAL A 75 0.15 4.92 1.63
CA VAL A 75 1.36 5.74 1.61
C VAL A 75 1.34 6.62 2.85
N ILE A 76 2.40 6.53 3.65
CA ILE A 76 2.60 7.35 4.85
C ILE A 76 3.73 8.33 4.55
N SER A 77 3.60 9.58 5.00
CA SER A 77 4.63 10.61 4.90
C SER A 77 5.02 11.12 6.28
N TYR A 78 6.32 11.36 6.46
CA TYR A 78 6.92 12.03 7.60
C TYR A 78 8.07 12.92 7.12
N TYR A 79 8.02 14.23 7.43
CA TYR A 79 9.05 15.22 7.08
C TYR A 79 9.70 15.03 5.68
N ALA A 80 8.87 14.93 4.64
CA ALA A 80 9.28 14.78 3.23
C ALA A 80 9.94 13.45 2.83
N THR A 81 9.84 12.41 3.67
CA THR A 81 10.08 11.03 3.27
C THR A 81 8.78 10.25 3.32
N GLU A 82 8.56 9.37 2.33
CA GLU A 82 7.40 8.49 2.32
C GLU A 82 7.77 7.01 2.48
N LYS A 83 6.87 6.25 3.11
CA LYS A 83 6.85 4.79 3.09
C LYS A 83 5.59 4.31 2.39
N ILE A 84 5.73 3.38 1.45
CA ILE A 84 4.61 2.66 0.82
C ILE A 84 4.43 1.31 1.53
N TYR A 85 3.17 1.02 1.87
CA TYR A 85 2.72 -0.21 2.47
C TYR A 85 1.64 -0.87 1.61
N THR A 86 1.61 -2.20 1.65
CA THR A 86 0.60 -3.03 0.98
C THR A 86 -0.08 -3.95 2.01
N TYR A 87 -1.28 -4.42 1.70
CA TYR A 87 -1.96 -5.44 2.50
C TYR A 87 -1.80 -6.81 1.86
N LYS A 88 -1.01 -7.68 2.49
CA LYS A 88 -0.73 -9.02 1.95
C LYS A 88 -0.61 -10.06 3.05
N ASN A 89 -1.20 -11.23 2.81
CA ASN A 89 -1.27 -12.33 3.77
C ASN A 89 -1.86 -11.87 5.12
N ASN A 90 -2.95 -11.12 5.05
CA ASN A 90 -3.68 -10.55 6.19
C ASN A 90 -2.87 -9.60 7.08
N LYS A 91 -1.78 -8.99 6.55
CA LYS A 91 -0.94 -8.04 7.30
C LYS A 91 -0.57 -6.84 6.44
N VAL A 92 -0.42 -5.69 7.09
CA VAL A 92 0.23 -4.49 6.49
C VAL A 92 1.72 -4.77 6.38
N LYS A 93 2.31 -4.52 5.21
CA LYS A 93 3.72 -4.77 4.94
C LYS A 93 4.36 -3.59 4.25
N HIS A 94 5.51 -3.17 4.74
CA HIS A 94 6.35 -2.17 4.07
C HIS A 94 6.86 -2.69 2.72
N VAL A 95 6.89 -1.81 1.73
CA VAL A 95 7.26 -2.14 0.33
C VAL A 95 8.42 -1.30 -0.16
N LEU A 96 8.39 0.00 0.07
CA LEU A 96 9.38 0.95 -0.43
C LEU A 96 9.43 2.19 0.46
N GLN A 97 10.60 2.82 0.54
CA GLN A 97 10.78 4.11 1.20
C GLN A 97 11.60 5.08 0.34
N GLY A 98 11.28 6.37 0.37
CA GLY A 98 11.99 7.44 -0.30
C GLY A 98 11.11 8.64 -0.61
N ASP A 99 11.57 9.47 -1.55
CA ASP A 99 10.82 10.59 -2.12
C ASP A 99 10.19 10.13 -3.45
N PHE A 100 8.85 10.08 -3.47
CA PHE A 100 8.12 9.42 -4.55
C PHE A 100 7.38 10.37 -5.50
N ALA A 101 7.40 9.99 -6.79
CA ALA A 101 6.28 10.27 -7.68
C ALA A 101 5.59 8.96 -8.07
N ILE A 102 4.26 8.95 -8.00
CA ILE A 102 3.44 7.78 -8.27
C ILE A 102 2.70 7.98 -9.60
N TYR A 103 2.75 6.99 -10.48
CA TYR A 103 2.09 6.97 -11.78
C TYR A 103 1.13 5.77 -11.83
N PRO A 104 -0.10 5.91 -11.29
CA PRO A 104 -1.02 4.78 -11.13
C PRO A 104 -1.42 4.11 -12.44
N LYS A 105 -1.57 4.90 -13.51
CA LYS A 105 -1.97 4.37 -14.83
C LYS A 105 -0.93 3.42 -15.43
N GLU A 106 0.35 3.69 -15.18
CA GLU A 106 1.45 2.87 -15.68
C GLU A 106 1.95 1.84 -14.64
N HIS A 107 1.42 1.89 -13.42
CA HIS A 107 1.85 1.12 -12.26
C HIS A 107 3.35 1.29 -11.97
N ILE A 108 3.79 2.55 -12.00
CA ILE A 108 5.19 2.95 -11.79
C ILE A 108 5.28 3.86 -10.58
N VAL A 109 6.29 3.63 -9.75
CA VAL A 109 6.73 4.55 -8.70
C VAL A 109 8.17 4.95 -9.00
N THR A 110 8.46 6.24 -8.98
CA THR A 110 9.83 6.75 -9.01
C THR A 110 10.30 7.03 -7.59
N ASN A 111 11.59 6.85 -7.32
CA ASN A 111 12.23 7.21 -6.06
C ASN A 111 13.44 8.09 -6.36
N SER A 112 13.38 9.34 -5.92
CA SER A 112 14.44 10.33 -6.07
C SER A 112 15.47 10.17 -4.95
N LYS A 113 16.74 10.19 -5.31
CA LYS A 113 17.86 10.16 -4.37
C LYS A 113 18.89 11.18 -4.80
N LEU A 114 19.26 12.06 -3.88
CA LEU A 114 20.40 12.94 -4.04
C LEU A 114 21.55 12.35 -3.24
N ASP A 115 22.69 12.13 -3.90
CA ASP A 115 23.95 11.74 -3.30
C ASP A 115 25.08 12.63 -3.83
N ASP A 116 26.31 12.41 -3.33
CA ASP A 116 27.48 13.20 -3.71
C ASP A 116 27.79 13.12 -5.22
N ASP A 117 27.34 12.05 -5.90
CA ASP A 117 27.53 11.83 -7.33
C ASP A 117 26.43 12.50 -8.18
N GLY A 118 25.36 12.98 -7.56
CA GLY A 118 24.30 13.78 -8.16
C GLY A 118 22.88 13.25 -7.90
N LEU A 119 21.97 13.55 -8.84
CA LEU A 119 20.56 13.14 -8.73
C LEU A 119 20.36 11.80 -9.42
N LYS A 120 19.83 10.83 -8.69
CA LYS A 120 19.41 9.53 -9.20
C LYS A 120 17.90 9.36 -9.07
N LEU A 121 17.28 8.85 -10.11
CA LEU A 121 15.87 8.49 -10.14
C LEU A 121 15.75 7.01 -10.47
N ASP A 122 15.33 6.21 -9.50
CA ASP A 122 15.05 4.78 -9.68
C ASP A 122 13.56 4.57 -9.99
N PHE A 123 13.24 3.64 -10.89
CA PHE A 123 11.87 3.33 -11.32
C PHE A 123 11.50 1.92 -10.89
N TYR A 124 10.37 1.81 -10.18
CA TYR A 124 9.87 0.57 -9.59
C TYR A 124 8.51 0.21 -10.17
N LYS A 125 8.28 -1.09 -10.30
CA LYS A 125 6.91 -1.64 -10.32
C LYS A 125 6.63 -2.29 -8.97
N ILE A 126 5.51 -1.95 -8.38
CA ILE A 126 4.96 -2.72 -7.26
C ILE A 126 4.18 -3.88 -7.87
N THR A 127 4.45 -5.10 -7.44
CA THR A 127 3.67 -6.28 -7.86
C THR A 127 3.67 -7.29 -6.73
N LYS A 128 2.49 -7.85 -6.40
CA LYS A 128 2.37 -8.89 -5.37
C LYS A 128 3.00 -8.43 -4.04
N GLY A 129 2.82 -7.16 -3.68
CA GLY A 129 3.35 -6.58 -2.46
C GLY A 129 4.88 -6.53 -2.35
N LYS A 130 5.58 -6.39 -3.48
CA LYS A 130 7.04 -6.15 -3.53
C LYS A 130 7.34 -5.07 -4.57
N ALA A 131 8.29 -4.19 -4.28
CA ALA A 131 8.83 -3.25 -5.25
C ALA A 131 9.98 -3.92 -6.03
N LYS A 132 9.91 -3.89 -7.36
CA LYS A 132 10.98 -4.33 -8.25
C LYS A 132 11.48 -3.16 -9.06
N LYS A 133 12.74 -2.77 -8.83
CA LYS A 133 13.43 -1.81 -9.71
C LYS A 133 13.59 -2.41 -11.10
N PHE A 134 13.21 -1.67 -12.13
CA PHE A 134 13.36 -2.10 -13.53
C PHE A 134 14.08 -1.08 -14.40
N ALA A 135 14.20 0.16 -13.95
CA ALA A 135 14.92 1.20 -14.67
C ALA A 135 15.51 2.23 -13.69
N ALA A 136 16.48 2.99 -14.18
CA ALA A 136 17.10 4.09 -13.44
C ALA A 136 17.64 5.12 -14.42
N CYS A 137 17.54 6.40 -14.08
CA CYS A 137 18.35 7.44 -14.69
C CYS A 137 19.15 8.19 -13.62
N ALA A 138 20.29 8.74 -14.00
CA ALA A 138 21.12 9.53 -13.10
C ALA A 138 21.71 10.73 -13.84
N MET A 139 21.75 11.87 -13.17
CA MET A 139 22.45 13.07 -13.57
C MET A 139 23.71 13.20 -12.71
N TYR A 140 24.86 13.39 -13.35
CA TYR A 140 26.15 13.52 -12.69
C TYR A 140 27.03 14.54 -13.43
N TYR A 141 28.14 14.94 -12.81
CA TYR A 141 29.12 15.84 -13.41
C TYR A 141 30.41 15.09 -13.74
N GLU A 142 30.88 15.24 -14.98
CA GLU A 142 32.16 14.68 -15.42
C GLU A 142 32.98 15.81 -16.04
N LYS A 143 34.13 16.13 -15.44
CA LYS A 143 35.01 17.23 -15.87
C LYS A 143 34.25 18.57 -15.99
N GLY A 144 33.42 18.87 -14.99
CA GLY A 144 32.59 20.09 -14.94
C GLY A 144 31.39 20.09 -15.90
N LYS A 145 31.15 19.03 -16.67
CA LYS A 145 30.03 18.94 -17.62
C LYS A 145 28.94 18.03 -17.08
N LYS A 146 27.69 18.50 -17.13
CA LYS A 146 26.51 17.69 -16.80
C LYS A 146 26.36 16.53 -17.79
N LYS A 147 26.19 15.32 -17.26
CA LYS A 147 25.98 14.08 -18.00
C LYS A 147 24.75 13.35 -17.46
N PHE A 148 24.21 12.47 -18.30
CA PHE A 148 23.09 11.61 -17.94
C PHE A 148 23.43 10.16 -18.24
N SER A 149 22.95 9.25 -17.41
CA SER A 149 22.96 7.81 -17.69
C SER A 149 21.56 7.24 -17.56
N TYR A 150 21.25 6.27 -18.40
CA TYR A 150 19.95 5.60 -18.45
C TYR A 150 20.18 4.10 -18.44
N LYS A 151 19.48 3.39 -17.55
CA LYS A 151 19.56 1.93 -17.42
C LYS A 151 18.17 1.32 -17.43
N ILE A 152 18.03 0.18 -18.13
CA ILE A 152 16.85 -0.70 -18.04
C ILE A 152 17.37 -2.08 -17.63
N ASN A 153 16.80 -2.65 -16.58
CA ASN A 153 17.20 -3.94 -16.01
C ASN A 153 18.74 -4.02 -15.80
N GLY A 154 19.33 -2.94 -15.29
CA GLY A 154 20.77 -2.82 -15.03
C GLY A 154 21.64 -2.50 -16.24
N LYS A 155 21.14 -2.62 -17.48
CA LYS A 155 21.92 -2.40 -18.70
C LYS A 155 21.80 -0.95 -19.19
N LYS A 156 22.93 -0.33 -19.57
CA LYS A 156 22.96 1.03 -20.14
C LYS A 156 22.19 1.06 -21.47
N VAL A 157 21.38 2.10 -21.67
CA VAL A 157 20.59 2.32 -22.88
C VAL A 157 20.65 3.78 -23.32
N SER A 158 20.19 4.07 -24.54
CA SER A 158 19.96 5.44 -25.00
C SER A 158 18.72 6.06 -24.35
N VAL A 159 18.67 7.39 -24.30
CA VAL A 159 17.51 8.15 -23.81
C VAL A 159 16.22 7.77 -24.56
N ASN A 160 16.27 7.67 -25.89
CA ASN A 160 15.11 7.26 -26.70
C ASN A 160 14.57 5.86 -26.32
N LYS A 161 15.46 4.91 -25.98
CA LYS A 161 15.06 3.57 -25.54
C LYS A 161 14.50 3.61 -24.12
N PHE A 162 15.03 4.48 -23.27
CA PHE A 162 14.54 4.73 -21.92
C PHE A 162 13.13 5.32 -21.94
N ASP A 163 12.92 6.42 -22.65
CA ASP A 163 11.62 7.12 -22.71
C ASP A 163 10.52 6.22 -23.28
N LYS A 164 10.83 5.45 -24.34
CA LYS A 164 9.93 4.44 -24.89
C LYS A 164 9.56 3.33 -23.90
N LYS A 165 10.41 3.03 -22.91
CA LYS A 165 10.16 2.01 -21.90
C LYS A 165 9.33 2.54 -20.73
N ILE A 166 9.61 3.75 -20.27
CA ILE A 166 8.96 4.36 -19.11
C ILE A 166 7.55 4.85 -19.47
N LYS A 167 7.42 5.64 -20.56
CA LYS A 167 6.14 6.19 -21.05
C LYS A 167 5.18 6.66 -19.94
N THR A 168 5.72 7.32 -18.92
CA THR A 168 4.92 7.84 -17.80
C THR A 168 4.03 8.97 -18.30
N THR A 169 2.80 9.01 -17.80
CA THR A 169 1.89 10.13 -18.07
C THR A 169 1.91 11.11 -16.90
N LYS A 170 0.75 11.40 -16.30
CA LYS A 170 0.60 12.38 -15.23
C LYS A 170 0.80 11.69 -13.88
N ALA A 171 1.73 12.22 -13.08
CA ALA A 171 1.90 11.78 -11.71
C ALA A 171 0.63 12.08 -10.88
N LEU A 172 0.36 11.22 -9.90
CA LEU A 172 -0.67 11.43 -8.90
C LEU A 172 -0.34 12.71 -8.11
N LYS A 173 -1.31 13.61 -7.96
CA LYS A 173 -1.21 14.70 -6.98
C LYS A 173 -1.40 14.11 -5.59
N MET A 174 -0.30 13.85 -4.89
CA MET A 174 -0.29 13.30 -3.54
C MET A 174 -0.91 14.30 -2.56
N LYS A 175 -2.16 14.05 -2.16
CA LYS A 175 -2.87 14.82 -1.14
C LYS A 175 -2.91 13.99 0.14
N PHE A 176 -1.96 14.25 1.01
CA PHE A 176 -1.91 13.61 2.32
C PHE A 176 -2.98 14.18 3.26
N TYR A 177 -3.40 13.33 4.19
CA TYR A 177 -4.32 13.65 5.27
C TYR A 177 -3.61 13.39 6.60
N SER A 178 -3.71 14.33 7.53
CA SER A 178 -3.22 14.15 8.89
C SER A 178 -3.87 12.92 9.54
N ASN A 179 -3.10 12.14 10.28
CA ASN A 179 -3.55 10.89 10.90
C ASN A 179 -4.41 11.11 12.16
N THR A 180 -5.65 11.55 11.95
CA THR A 180 -6.67 11.63 13.01
C THR A 180 -7.72 10.54 12.82
N ALA A 181 -8.38 10.11 13.92
CA ALA A 181 -9.46 9.12 13.87
C ALA A 181 -10.55 9.49 12.85
N ALA A 182 -10.96 10.77 12.81
CA ALA A 182 -11.96 11.26 11.86
C ALA A 182 -11.49 11.15 10.39
N LYS A 183 -10.21 11.40 10.10
CA LYS A 183 -9.66 11.25 8.75
C LYS A 183 -9.54 9.78 8.36
N ARG A 184 -9.10 8.90 9.27
CA ARG A 184 -9.06 7.45 9.03
C ARG A 184 -10.43 6.91 8.66
N GLU A 185 -11.47 7.27 9.40
CA GLU A 185 -12.85 6.85 9.11
C GLU A 185 -13.39 7.40 7.79
N LYS A 186 -13.02 8.62 7.44
CA LYS A 186 -13.49 9.25 6.20
C LYS A 186 -12.80 8.68 4.96
N VAL A 187 -11.49 8.45 5.03
CA VAL A 187 -10.64 8.14 3.87
C VAL A 187 -10.53 6.64 3.63
N LEU A 188 -10.48 5.82 4.69
CA LEU A 188 -10.28 4.37 4.59
C LEU A 188 -11.64 3.65 4.63
N LYS A 189 -12.29 3.46 3.48
CA LYS A 189 -13.59 2.78 3.38
C LYS A 189 -13.57 1.61 2.41
#